data_AF-A0A9W5ATI8-F1
#
_entry.id   AF-A0A9W5ATI8-F1
#
_cell.length_a   1.000
_cell.length_b   1.000
_cell.length_c   1.000
_cell.angle_alpha   90.00
_cell.angle_beta   90.00
_cell.angle_gamma   90.00
#
_symmetry.space_group_name_H-M   'P 1'
#
loop_
_entity.id
_entity.type
_entity.pdbx_description
1 polymer ?
#
loop_
_entity_poly.entity_id
_entity_poly.type
_entity_poly.pdbx_seq_one_letter_code
_entity_poly.pdbx_strand_id
1 'polypeptide(L)'
;MANLLNTASGNPVADNQNSLTAGARGPVLLQDYQLLEKLAFQNRERIPERTVHAKGSGAYGELEITEDISKYTKASVLQKGEKTKLFIRFSTVAGEAGAADAERDVRGFAIKFYTKEGNWDLVGNNTPTFFIKDGIKFPDFIHTQKRDPRTHLRSNNAAWDFWTLNPEALHQVTILMSDRGIPASYRHMHGFGSHTYSLINAKGERFWVKFHFKTRQGIKNLTNEEAAKVIAADRESHQRDLYNSIDKGDFPKWDFKIQIMTEEQANNCKFNPFDLTKIWPHADYPLIPVGVMTLNKNPENYFNEVEQAAFSPSNIVPGISYSPDRMLQARIFSYPDAQRYRIGVHYQQLDVNKPIVDVNNYYVGGSMNNGSYKQEPHAYYEPNSFGGPAESKTYLEPNLAIGSEVARFNHRDDIADYYTDARSLYNILPTDEKNRLYSNIAESMDGVEDFIIKRALDHFEKIDMTYATGVKAALEKCKCCCSK
;
A
#
# COMPACT_ATOMS: atom_id res chain seq x y z
N MET A 1 -39.29 -14.94 12.94
CA MET A 1 -38.88 -15.57 14.22
C MET A 1 -37.87 -14.64 14.86
N ALA A 2 -37.91 -14.45 16.19
CA ALA A 2 -36.90 -13.66 16.88
C ALA A 2 -35.52 -14.34 16.77
N ASN A 3 -34.46 -13.57 16.57
CA ASN A 3 -33.09 -14.10 16.55
C ASN A 3 -32.66 -14.41 17.99
N LEU A 4 -32.66 -15.69 18.35
CA LEU A 4 -32.24 -16.16 19.67
C LEU A 4 -30.71 -16.08 19.81
N LEU A 5 -30.22 -15.69 20.99
CA LEU A 5 -28.80 -15.77 21.32
C LEU A 5 -28.40 -17.23 21.51
N ASN A 6 -27.32 -17.65 20.87
CA ASN A 6 -26.80 -19.01 20.97
C ASN A 6 -25.29 -19.00 21.31
N THR A 7 -24.82 -20.10 21.88
CA THR A 7 -23.38 -20.39 22.02
C THR A 7 -22.76 -20.73 20.67
N ALA A 8 -21.42 -20.85 20.60
CA ALA A 8 -20.73 -21.21 19.36
C ALA A 8 -21.12 -22.60 18.82
N SER A 9 -21.55 -23.51 19.69
CA SER A 9 -22.12 -24.82 19.32
C SER A 9 -23.61 -24.79 18.98
N GLY A 10 -24.25 -23.62 18.95
CA GLY A 10 -25.66 -23.46 18.59
C GLY A 10 -26.66 -23.70 19.73
N ASN A 11 -26.23 -23.79 20.99
CA ASN A 11 -27.14 -23.99 22.13
C ASN A 11 -27.81 -22.66 22.51
N PRO A 12 -29.14 -22.61 22.75
CA PRO A 12 -29.80 -21.40 23.20
C PRO A 12 -29.27 -20.89 24.54
N VAL A 13 -29.08 -19.57 24.64
CA VAL A 13 -28.65 -18.88 25.86
C VAL A 13 -29.88 -18.35 26.61
N ALA A 14 -30.13 -18.90 27.80
CA ALA A 14 -31.30 -18.56 28.60
C ALA A 14 -31.12 -17.27 29.43
N ASP A 15 -29.91 -16.99 29.90
CA ASP A 15 -29.56 -15.77 30.66
C ASP A 15 -28.19 -15.25 30.17
N ASN A 16 -28.13 -13.96 29.85
CA ASN A 16 -26.90 -13.26 29.42
C ASN A 16 -26.63 -12.02 30.30
N GLN A 17 -27.31 -11.93 31.44
CA GLN A 17 -27.21 -10.82 32.40
C GLN A 17 -26.49 -11.29 33.67
N ASN A 18 -26.67 -12.55 34.08
CA ASN A 18 -26.14 -13.08 35.34
C ASN A 18 -25.21 -14.27 35.12
N SER A 19 -24.09 -14.30 35.86
CA SER A 19 -23.25 -15.49 35.96
C SER A 19 -23.81 -16.49 36.98
N LEU A 20 -23.49 -17.76 36.82
CA LEU A 20 -23.87 -18.79 37.77
C LEU A 20 -23.05 -18.66 39.07
N THR A 21 -23.73 -18.46 40.20
CA THR A 21 -23.11 -18.19 41.50
C THR A 21 -23.63 -19.14 42.59
N ALA A 22 -22.82 -19.35 43.65
CA ALA A 22 -23.22 -20.11 44.84
C ALA A 22 -24.16 -19.29 45.75
N GLY A 23 -25.40 -19.08 45.29
CA GLY A 23 -26.37 -18.18 45.91
C GLY A 23 -26.21 -16.72 45.45
N ALA A 24 -27.21 -15.87 45.72
CA ALA A 24 -27.34 -14.54 45.12
C ALA A 24 -26.18 -13.56 45.37
N ARG A 25 -25.29 -13.85 46.32
CA ARG A 25 -24.08 -13.04 46.65
C ARG A 25 -22.83 -13.91 46.79
N GLY A 26 -22.89 -15.17 46.34
CA GLY A 26 -21.79 -16.11 46.42
C GLY A 26 -20.78 -15.96 45.28
N PRO A 27 -19.67 -16.72 45.34
CA PRO A 27 -18.70 -16.76 44.25
C PRO A 27 -19.28 -17.36 42.95
N VAL A 28 -18.70 -16.98 41.82
CA VAL A 28 -19.01 -17.54 40.48
C VAL A 28 -18.50 -18.98 40.38
N LEU A 29 -19.27 -19.84 39.72
CA LEU A 29 -18.93 -21.25 39.51
C LEU A 29 -18.22 -21.48 38.18
N LEU A 30 -17.19 -22.33 38.19
CA LEU A 30 -16.45 -22.71 36.97
C LEU A 30 -17.33 -23.44 35.94
N GLN A 31 -18.45 -24.04 36.34
CA GLN A 31 -19.36 -24.75 35.44
C GLN A 31 -20.22 -23.83 34.56
N ASP A 32 -20.11 -22.50 34.73
CA ASP A 32 -20.75 -21.52 33.84
C ASP A 32 -20.02 -21.46 32.48
N TYR A 33 -20.23 -22.48 31.65
CA TYR A 33 -19.51 -22.58 30.38
C TYR A 33 -19.87 -21.44 29.41
N GLN A 34 -21.04 -20.81 29.53
CA GLN A 34 -21.46 -19.68 28.69
C GLN A 34 -20.64 -18.43 29.02
N LEU A 35 -20.43 -18.14 30.30
CA LEU A 35 -19.49 -17.12 30.76
C LEU A 35 -18.07 -17.39 30.23
N LEU A 36 -17.58 -18.63 30.41
CA LEU A 36 -16.22 -19.00 30.02
C LEU A 36 -16.00 -18.90 28.51
N GLU A 37 -16.93 -19.41 27.70
CA GLU A 37 -16.85 -19.35 26.23
C GLU A 37 -16.84 -17.89 25.76
N LYS A 38 -17.77 -17.05 26.25
CA LYS A 38 -17.89 -15.64 25.87
C LYS A 38 -16.61 -14.85 26.17
N LEU A 39 -16.05 -14.99 27.37
CA LEU A 39 -14.79 -14.33 27.74
C LEU A 39 -13.60 -14.89 26.94
N ALA A 40 -13.58 -16.19 26.66
CA ALA A 40 -12.51 -16.81 25.88
C ALA A 40 -12.46 -16.31 24.43
N PHE A 41 -13.63 -16.05 23.81
CA PHE A 41 -13.73 -15.41 22.50
C PHE A 41 -13.28 -13.95 22.55
N GLN A 42 -13.75 -13.16 23.53
CA GLN A 42 -13.34 -11.76 23.69
C GLN A 42 -11.81 -11.62 23.74
N ASN A 43 -11.15 -12.49 24.52
CA ASN A 43 -9.69 -12.50 24.67
C ASN A 43 -8.93 -12.82 23.37
N ARG A 44 -9.61 -13.29 22.32
CA ARG A 44 -9.04 -13.73 21.03
C ARG A 44 -9.60 -12.97 19.82
N GLU A 45 -10.31 -11.86 20.04
CA GLU A 45 -10.81 -11.03 18.94
C GLU A 45 -9.71 -10.33 18.14
N ARG A 46 -8.56 -10.05 18.76
CA ARG A 46 -7.48 -9.29 18.13
C ARG A 46 -6.49 -10.23 17.44
N ILE A 47 -6.13 -9.85 16.21
CA ILE A 47 -5.03 -10.41 15.43
C ILE A 47 -3.89 -9.40 15.37
N PRO A 48 -2.66 -9.79 14.98
CA PRO A 48 -1.61 -8.82 14.72
C PRO A 48 -2.07 -7.79 13.67
N GLU A 49 -1.79 -6.51 13.92
CA GLU A 49 -1.95 -5.49 12.87
C GLU A 49 -0.92 -5.71 11.75
N ARG A 50 -1.06 -4.99 10.64
CA ARG A 50 -0.03 -4.99 9.60
C ARG A 50 1.23 -4.30 10.13
N THR A 51 2.41 -4.88 9.85
CA THR A 51 3.71 -4.29 10.24
C THR A 51 3.86 -2.85 9.74
N VAL A 52 3.29 -2.53 8.58
CA VAL A 52 3.19 -1.18 8.03
C VAL A 52 1.79 -1.02 7.44
N HIS A 53 1.33 0.22 7.30
CA HIS A 53 -0.02 0.52 6.82
C HIS A 53 -1.13 -0.08 7.71
N ALA A 54 -0.90 -0.11 9.03
CA ALA A 54 -1.86 -0.65 10.01
C ALA A 54 -3.15 0.17 10.02
N LYS A 55 -3.05 1.50 10.09
CA LYS A 55 -4.22 2.40 9.99
C LYS A 55 -4.71 2.53 8.55
N GLY A 56 -5.99 2.24 8.29
CA GLY A 56 -6.53 2.38 6.95
C GLY A 56 -8.04 2.20 6.84
N SER A 57 -8.53 2.33 5.62
CA SER A 57 -9.96 2.35 5.28
C SER A 57 -10.19 1.59 3.98
N GLY A 58 -11.27 0.82 3.92
CA GLY A 58 -11.58 -0.01 2.75
C GLY A 58 -12.93 0.31 2.13
N ALA A 59 -13.04 0.10 0.83
CA ALA A 59 -14.28 0.21 0.08
C ALA A 59 -14.28 -0.71 -1.14
N TYR A 60 -15.46 -1.09 -1.59
CA TYR A 60 -15.67 -1.79 -2.86
C TYR A 60 -15.99 -0.80 -3.98
N GLY A 61 -15.74 -1.25 -5.21
CA GLY A 61 -15.99 -0.46 -6.41
C GLY A 61 -15.87 -1.27 -7.68
N GLU A 62 -15.70 -0.56 -8.78
CA GLU A 62 -15.51 -1.11 -10.11
C GLU A 62 -14.49 -0.29 -10.90
N LEU A 63 -13.70 -0.97 -11.74
CA LEU A 63 -12.91 -0.37 -12.81
C LEU A 63 -13.57 -0.68 -14.14
N GLU A 64 -13.89 0.36 -14.90
CA GLU A 64 -14.39 0.26 -16.28
C GLU A 64 -13.31 0.71 -17.26
N ILE A 65 -12.93 -0.16 -18.20
CA ILE A 65 -11.95 0.15 -19.25
C ILE A 65 -12.65 0.80 -20.44
N THR A 66 -12.27 2.03 -20.77
CA THR A 66 -12.89 2.83 -21.84
C THR A 66 -12.05 2.88 -23.11
N GLU A 67 -10.74 2.76 -22.98
CA GLU A 67 -9.80 2.82 -24.11
C GLU A 67 -9.24 1.44 -24.47
N ASP A 68 -8.90 1.27 -25.74
CA ASP A 68 -8.29 0.03 -26.23
C ASP A 68 -6.77 0.09 -26.06
N ILE A 69 -6.25 -0.77 -25.19
CA ILE A 69 -4.81 -0.98 -24.95
C ILE A 69 -4.37 -2.42 -25.25
N SER A 70 -5.18 -3.20 -25.97
CA SER A 70 -4.93 -4.61 -26.32
C SER A 70 -3.61 -4.84 -27.06
N LYS A 71 -3.12 -3.80 -27.76
CA LYS A 71 -1.80 -3.81 -28.40
C LYS A 71 -0.64 -4.00 -27.40
N TYR A 72 -0.83 -3.67 -26.12
CA TYR A 72 0.18 -3.79 -25.07
C TYR A 72 -0.05 -4.99 -24.14
N THR A 73 -1.30 -5.44 -23.94
CA THR A 73 -1.62 -6.48 -22.96
C THR A 73 -2.75 -7.41 -23.41
N LYS A 74 -2.60 -8.70 -23.12
CA LYS A 74 -3.67 -9.71 -23.23
C LYS A 74 -4.54 -9.83 -21.98
N ALA A 75 -4.26 -9.05 -20.93
CA ALA A 75 -4.96 -9.18 -19.65
C ALA A 75 -6.44 -8.86 -19.79
N SER A 76 -7.29 -9.82 -19.44
CA SER A 76 -8.75 -9.72 -19.57
C SER A 76 -9.32 -8.50 -18.83
N VAL A 77 -8.81 -8.20 -17.63
CA VAL A 77 -9.16 -7.04 -16.80
C VAL A 77 -8.86 -5.67 -17.46
N LEU A 78 -8.00 -5.64 -18.48
CA LEU A 78 -7.55 -4.42 -19.17
C LEU A 78 -8.10 -4.29 -20.61
N GLN A 79 -9.07 -5.13 -21.00
CA GLN A 79 -9.68 -5.05 -22.32
C GLN A 79 -10.82 -4.02 -22.34
N LYS A 80 -10.96 -3.29 -23.45
CA LYS A 80 -11.99 -2.26 -23.62
C LYS A 80 -13.39 -2.82 -23.38
N GLY A 81 -14.17 -2.12 -22.56
CA GLY A 81 -15.52 -2.50 -22.17
C GLY A 81 -15.59 -3.45 -20.97
N GLU A 82 -14.45 -3.97 -20.49
CA GLU A 82 -14.44 -4.80 -19.29
C GLU A 82 -14.78 -3.95 -18.06
N LYS A 83 -15.66 -4.50 -17.22
CA LYS A 83 -16.05 -3.96 -15.92
C LYS A 83 -15.66 -4.95 -14.84
N THR A 84 -14.68 -4.58 -14.03
CA THR A 84 -14.12 -5.47 -13.02
C THR A 84 -14.41 -4.95 -11.63
N LYS A 85 -15.11 -5.75 -10.82
CA LYS A 85 -15.29 -5.49 -9.40
C LYS A 85 -13.95 -5.46 -8.70
N LEU A 86 -13.82 -4.56 -7.73
CA LEU A 86 -12.61 -4.42 -6.94
C LEU A 86 -12.89 -4.12 -5.48
N PHE A 87 -11.90 -4.38 -4.66
CA PHE A 87 -11.78 -3.89 -3.29
C PHE A 87 -10.51 -3.06 -3.19
N ILE A 88 -10.60 -1.87 -2.59
CA ILE A 88 -9.46 -1.00 -2.33
C ILE A 88 -9.30 -0.78 -0.84
N ARG A 89 -8.04 -0.72 -0.39
CA ARG A 89 -7.69 -0.23 0.95
C ARG A 89 -6.72 0.93 0.86
N PHE A 90 -7.14 2.07 1.40
CA PHE A 90 -6.28 3.21 1.69
C PHE A 90 -5.68 3.09 3.09
N SER A 91 -4.56 3.76 3.32
CA SER A 91 -3.88 3.69 4.63
C SER A 91 -2.87 4.82 4.80
N THR A 92 -2.48 5.12 6.04
CA THR A 92 -1.16 5.73 6.32
C THR A 92 -0.08 4.63 6.23
N VAL A 93 1.19 4.89 6.57
CA VAL A 93 2.26 3.87 6.57
C VAL A 93 2.73 3.56 7.97
N ALA A 94 3.16 4.59 8.69
CA ALA A 94 3.99 4.42 9.86
C ALA A 94 3.16 4.21 11.12
N GLY A 95 1.94 4.76 11.17
CA GLY A 95 0.99 4.66 12.28
C GLY A 95 0.51 3.25 12.57
N GLU A 96 0.36 2.91 13.85
CA GLU A 96 -0.34 1.71 14.31
C GLU A 96 -1.86 1.84 14.06
N ALA A 97 -2.65 0.79 14.31
CA ALA A 97 -4.08 0.74 13.98
C ALA A 97 -4.95 1.85 14.59
N GLY A 98 -4.50 2.49 15.68
CA GLY A 98 -5.17 3.62 16.34
C GLY A 98 -4.51 4.99 16.12
N ALA A 99 -3.49 5.08 15.25
CA ALA A 99 -2.83 6.34 14.93
C ALA A 99 -3.75 7.29 14.16
N ALA A 100 -3.39 8.56 14.02
CA ALA A 100 -4.27 9.54 13.38
C ALA A 100 -4.21 9.47 11.83
N ASP A 101 -5.35 9.63 11.16
CA ASP A 101 -5.42 9.59 9.69
C ASP A 101 -4.69 10.75 9.01
N ALA A 102 -4.69 11.92 9.64
CA ALA A 102 -4.21 13.19 9.08
C ALA A 102 -2.73 13.48 9.42
N GLU A 103 -1.90 12.45 9.61
CA GLU A 103 -0.45 12.61 9.81
C GLU A 103 0.30 12.88 8.50
N ARG A 104 1.48 13.52 8.57
CA ARG A 104 2.38 13.61 7.41
C ARG A 104 2.98 12.25 7.12
N ASP A 105 2.54 11.63 6.02
CA ASP A 105 2.93 10.28 5.67
C ASP A 105 2.59 9.98 4.20
N VAL A 106 3.23 8.97 3.63
CA VAL A 106 2.73 8.36 2.40
C VAL A 106 1.35 7.76 2.68
N ARG A 107 0.47 7.74 1.66
CA ARG A 107 -0.80 7.02 1.74
C ARG A 107 -0.76 5.78 0.87
N GLY A 108 -1.10 4.62 1.43
CA GLY A 108 -1.30 3.39 0.67
C GLY A 108 -2.50 3.50 -0.26
N PHE A 109 -2.39 2.92 -1.45
CA PHE A 109 -3.42 2.86 -2.49
C PHE A 109 -3.46 1.43 -3.04
N ALA A 110 -3.94 0.47 -2.24
CA ALA A 110 -3.88 -0.95 -2.54
C ALA A 110 -5.19 -1.46 -3.12
N ILE A 111 -5.17 -1.94 -4.37
CA ILE A 111 -6.36 -2.37 -5.11
C ILE A 111 -6.27 -3.87 -5.37
N LYS A 112 -7.37 -4.59 -5.15
CA LYS A 112 -7.61 -5.98 -5.56
C LYS A 112 -8.70 -6.00 -6.60
N PHE A 113 -8.38 -6.47 -7.80
CA PHE A 113 -9.33 -6.68 -8.89
C PHE A 113 -9.74 -8.14 -8.92
N TYR A 114 -11.05 -8.41 -8.87
CA TYR A 114 -11.61 -9.76 -8.98
C TYR A 114 -11.82 -10.10 -10.45
N THR A 115 -10.79 -10.62 -11.11
CA THR A 115 -10.79 -10.84 -12.57
C THR A 115 -11.31 -12.24 -12.93
N LYS A 116 -11.54 -12.46 -14.23
CA LYS A 116 -11.93 -13.76 -14.80
C LYS A 116 -10.80 -14.80 -14.82
N GLU A 117 -9.57 -14.39 -14.49
CA GLU A 117 -8.37 -15.23 -14.53
C GLU A 117 -7.58 -15.18 -13.21
N GLY A 118 -8.29 -14.92 -12.10
CA GLY A 118 -7.72 -14.80 -10.75
C GLY A 118 -7.74 -13.36 -10.21
N ASN A 119 -7.28 -13.18 -8.98
CA ASN A 119 -7.19 -11.85 -8.39
C ASN A 119 -5.90 -11.16 -8.87
N TRP A 120 -6.02 -9.92 -9.35
CA TRP A 120 -4.87 -9.04 -9.59
C TRP A 120 -4.79 -8.01 -8.45
N ASP A 121 -3.64 -7.91 -7.80
CA ASP A 121 -3.41 -6.87 -6.79
C ASP A 121 -2.40 -5.83 -7.29
N LEU A 122 -2.83 -4.57 -7.35
CA LEU A 122 -1.95 -3.42 -7.56
C LEU A 122 -1.76 -2.68 -6.24
N VAL A 123 -0.63 -2.94 -5.59
CA VAL A 123 -0.36 -2.46 -4.23
C VAL A 123 0.46 -1.17 -4.28
N GLY A 124 -0.24 -0.08 -4.59
CA GLY A 124 0.33 1.23 -4.84
C GLY A 124 0.38 2.17 -3.63
N ASN A 125 0.79 3.41 -3.89
CA ASN A 125 0.81 4.53 -2.95
C ASN A 125 0.25 5.81 -3.62
N ASN A 126 0.07 6.88 -2.86
CA ASN A 126 -0.30 8.20 -3.37
C ASN A 126 0.87 9.00 -3.97
N THR A 127 2.05 8.38 -4.05
CA THR A 127 3.27 8.93 -4.65
C THR A 127 3.76 8.00 -5.77
N PRO A 128 4.35 8.54 -6.86
CA PRO A 128 4.89 7.72 -7.94
C PRO A 128 6.27 7.11 -7.63
N THR A 129 6.92 7.50 -6.54
CA THR A 129 8.27 7.05 -6.16
C THR A 129 8.31 6.55 -4.72
N PHE A 130 9.49 6.15 -4.25
CA PHE A 130 9.71 5.74 -2.85
C PHE A 130 11.07 6.22 -2.33
N PHE A 131 11.31 6.06 -1.02
CA PHE A 131 12.53 6.52 -0.35
C PHE A 131 13.77 5.68 -0.65
N ILE A 132 13.58 4.42 -1.02
CA ILE A 132 14.65 3.45 -1.24
C ILE A 132 14.37 2.66 -2.52
N LYS A 133 15.44 2.18 -3.15
CA LYS A 133 15.40 1.44 -4.41
C LYS A 133 15.87 -0.02 -4.31
N ASP A 134 16.17 -0.49 -3.11
CA ASP A 134 16.53 -1.88 -2.85
C ASP A 134 15.82 -2.42 -1.60
N GLY A 135 15.13 -3.55 -1.74
CA GLY A 135 14.28 -4.13 -0.70
C GLY A 135 15.02 -4.48 0.59
N ILE A 136 16.34 -4.70 0.51
CA ILE A 136 17.16 -5.01 1.69
C ILE A 136 17.15 -3.87 2.73
N LYS A 137 16.93 -2.62 2.30
CA LYS A 137 16.87 -1.45 3.18
C LYS A 137 15.49 -1.21 3.80
N PHE A 138 14.46 -1.96 3.40
CA PHE A 138 13.09 -1.72 3.86
C PHE A 138 12.92 -1.87 5.38
N PRO A 139 13.46 -2.90 6.05
CA PRO A 139 13.37 -2.99 7.51
C PRO A 139 14.06 -1.81 8.21
N ASP A 140 15.28 -1.43 7.78
CA ASP A 140 16.00 -0.28 8.33
C ASP A 140 15.20 1.02 8.18
N PHE A 141 14.65 1.24 6.99
CA PHE A 141 13.79 2.39 6.71
C PHE A 141 12.57 2.39 7.64
N ILE A 142 11.85 1.27 7.78
CA ILE A 142 10.67 1.21 8.65
C ILE A 142 11.03 1.40 10.13
N HIS A 143 12.18 0.90 10.60
CA HIS A 143 12.64 1.18 11.96
C HIS A 143 12.80 2.67 12.22
N THR A 144 13.30 3.44 11.23
CA THR A 144 13.48 4.89 11.40
C THR A 144 12.18 5.67 11.28
N GLN A 145 11.19 5.13 10.55
CA GLN A 145 9.87 5.74 10.47
C GLN A 145 9.01 5.43 11.70
N LYS A 146 9.23 4.29 12.38
CA LYS A 146 8.46 3.81 13.54
C LYS A 146 8.98 4.36 14.88
N ARG A 147 8.51 3.73 15.96
CA ARG A 147 8.83 4.10 17.34
C ARG A 147 10.23 3.63 17.68
N ASP A 148 11.02 4.53 18.25
CA ASP A 148 12.29 4.20 18.87
C ASP A 148 12.06 3.13 19.97
N PRO A 149 12.87 2.06 20.00
CA PRO A 149 12.64 0.92 20.88
C PRO A 149 12.81 1.23 22.37
N ARG A 150 13.46 2.35 22.72
CA ARG A 150 13.67 2.75 24.12
C ARG A 150 12.56 3.66 24.63
N THR A 151 12.18 4.66 23.84
CA THR A 151 11.23 5.71 24.23
C THR A 151 9.80 5.40 23.81
N HIS A 152 9.63 4.51 22.83
CA HIS A 152 8.35 4.23 22.17
C HIS A 152 7.70 5.46 21.50
N LEU A 153 8.49 6.50 21.20
CA LEU A 153 8.10 7.69 20.45
C LEU A 153 8.72 7.66 19.04
N ARG A 154 8.18 8.45 18.11
CA ARG A 154 8.86 8.70 16.82
C ARG A 154 10.17 9.43 17.08
N SER A 155 11.17 9.19 16.23
CA SER A 155 12.46 9.89 16.29
C SER A 155 12.74 10.60 14.97
N ASN A 156 12.54 11.92 14.95
CA ASN A 156 12.93 12.77 13.82
C ASN A 156 14.44 12.61 13.52
N ASN A 157 15.25 12.47 14.58
CA ASN A 157 16.69 12.26 14.46
C ASN A 157 17.02 10.97 13.69
N ALA A 158 16.33 9.85 13.98
CA ALA A 158 16.53 8.59 13.26
C ALA A 158 16.05 8.67 11.80
N ALA A 159 14.89 9.29 11.55
CA ALA A 159 14.36 9.47 10.21
C ALA A 159 15.31 10.31 9.33
N TRP A 160 15.75 11.47 9.83
CA TRP A 160 16.66 12.36 9.12
C TRP A 160 18.07 11.79 8.98
N ASP A 161 18.61 11.08 9.97
CA ASP A 161 19.91 10.41 9.80
C ASP A 161 19.85 9.40 8.65
N PHE A 162 18.82 8.55 8.63
CA PHE A 162 18.63 7.59 7.55
C PHE A 162 18.46 8.27 6.19
N TRP A 163 17.57 9.25 6.07
CA TRP A 163 17.33 9.94 4.80
C TRP A 163 18.58 10.65 4.28
N THR A 164 19.36 11.28 5.16
CA THR A 164 20.56 12.01 4.75
C THR A 164 21.75 11.09 4.45
N LEU A 165 21.76 9.85 4.94
CA LEU A 165 22.76 8.83 4.55
C LEU A 165 22.37 8.09 3.26
N ASN A 166 21.12 8.20 2.81
CA ASN A 166 20.59 7.55 1.62
C ASN A 166 20.04 8.61 0.65
N PRO A 167 20.92 9.35 -0.08
CA PRO A 167 20.51 10.48 -0.92
C PRO A 167 19.48 10.13 -2.00
N GLU A 168 19.34 8.86 -2.37
CA GLU A 168 18.26 8.37 -3.22
C GLU A 168 16.85 8.67 -2.67
N ALA A 169 16.71 8.91 -1.36
CA ALA A 169 15.45 9.24 -0.71
C ALA A 169 14.95 10.67 -1.01
N LEU A 170 15.83 11.57 -1.46
CA LEU A 170 15.56 13.01 -1.46
C LEU A 170 14.39 13.44 -2.35
N HIS A 171 14.14 12.72 -3.45
CA HIS A 171 12.97 12.96 -4.29
C HIS A 171 11.68 12.69 -3.51
N GLN A 172 11.59 11.54 -2.84
CA GLN A 172 10.43 11.19 -2.02
C GLN A 172 10.32 12.04 -0.75
N VAL A 173 11.43 12.45 -0.13
CA VAL A 173 11.42 13.42 0.99
C VAL A 173 10.86 14.76 0.52
N THR A 174 11.23 15.24 -0.66
CA THR A 174 10.68 16.49 -1.24
C THR A 174 9.17 16.36 -1.46
N ILE A 175 8.67 15.21 -1.95
CA ILE A 175 7.23 14.93 -2.07
C ILE A 175 6.57 14.91 -0.68
N LEU A 176 7.12 14.15 0.26
CA LEU A 176 6.55 14.00 1.61
C LEU A 176 6.48 15.34 2.35
N MET A 177 7.46 16.23 2.16
CA MET A 177 7.52 17.53 2.86
C MET A 177 6.80 18.65 2.10
N SER A 178 6.37 18.42 0.86
CA SER A 178 5.44 19.30 0.15
C SER A 178 4.05 19.29 0.80
N ASP A 179 3.11 20.07 0.25
CA ASP A 179 1.72 20.02 0.71
C ASP A 179 1.12 18.61 0.57
N ARG A 180 1.56 17.82 -0.42
CA ARG A 180 1.03 16.47 -0.67
C ARG A 180 1.36 15.43 0.40
N GLY A 181 2.17 15.79 1.41
CA GLY A 181 2.45 14.92 2.56
C GLY A 181 1.25 14.66 3.46
N ILE A 182 0.23 15.53 3.42
CA ILE A 182 -1.01 15.36 4.17
C ILE A 182 -2.20 15.61 3.23
N PRO A 183 -2.68 14.60 2.48
CA PRO A 183 -3.93 14.71 1.75
C PRO A 183 -5.08 15.07 2.70
N ALA A 184 -6.05 15.88 2.24
CA ALA A 184 -7.21 16.26 3.06
C ALA A 184 -8.18 15.09 3.29
N SER A 185 -8.23 14.15 2.34
CA SER A 185 -8.88 12.86 2.48
C SER A 185 -8.37 11.88 1.44
N TYR A 186 -8.70 10.59 1.58
CA TYR A 186 -8.33 9.56 0.60
C TYR A 186 -8.90 9.83 -0.79
N ARG A 187 -10.01 10.58 -0.92
CA ARG A 187 -10.63 10.90 -2.22
C ARG A 187 -9.87 12.00 -2.97
N HIS A 188 -9.15 12.86 -2.25
CA HIS A 188 -8.43 14.01 -2.79
C HIS A 188 -6.94 13.75 -3.07
N MET A 189 -6.56 12.49 -3.29
CA MET A 189 -5.19 12.11 -3.66
C MET A 189 -5.15 11.30 -4.96
N HIS A 190 -4.02 11.35 -5.65
CA HIS A 190 -3.73 10.39 -6.72
C HIS A 190 -3.35 9.03 -6.13
N GLY A 191 -3.35 7.99 -6.97
CA GLY A 191 -2.75 6.68 -6.70
C GLY A 191 -1.78 6.30 -7.80
N PHE A 192 -0.78 5.48 -7.48
CA PHE A 192 0.25 5.05 -8.41
C PHE A 192 0.69 3.63 -8.09
N GLY A 193 0.97 2.83 -9.13
CA GLY A 193 1.69 1.57 -8.96
C GLY A 193 3.12 1.76 -8.43
N SER A 194 3.68 2.97 -8.62
CA SER A 194 5.07 3.39 -8.31
C SER A 194 6.11 2.64 -9.14
N HIS A 195 6.19 1.33 -8.95
CA HIS A 195 7.08 0.45 -9.69
C HIS A 195 6.81 0.47 -11.18
N THR A 196 7.85 0.16 -11.92
CA THR A 196 7.70 -0.35 -13.28
C THR A 196 7.22 -1.80 -13.20
N TYR A 197 6.18 -2.13 -13.95
CA TYR A 197 5.71 -3.51 -14.19
C TYR A 197 5.91 -3.84 -15.67
N SER A 198 5.48 -5.02 -16.11
CA SER A 198 5.35 -5.32 -17.53
C SER A 198 3.93 -5.67 -17.95
N LEU A 199 3.62 -5.36 -19.20
CA LEU A 199 2.47 -5.86 -19.94
C LEU A 199 2.96 -6.81 -21.04
N ILE A 200 2.21 -7.87 -21.29
CA ILE A 200 2.49 -8.85 -22.34
C ILE A 200 1.26 -8.95 -23.22
N ASN A 201 1.41 -8.66 -24.52
CA ASN A 201 0.29 -8.71 -25.46
C ASN A 201 0.04 -10.14 -25.99
N ALA A 202 -0.96 -10.29 -26.86
CA ALA A 202 -1.33 -11.59 -27.43
C ALA A 202 -0.24 -12.23 -28.30
N LYS A 203 0.75 -11.45 -28.77
CA LYS A 203 1.90 -11.93 -29.56
C LYS A 203 3.09 -12.33 -28.67
N GLY A 204 2.99 -12.15 -27.35
CA GLY A 204 4.10 -12.37 -26.43
C GLY A 204 5.13 -11.23 -26.41
N GLU A 205 4.80 -10.05 -26.96
CA GLU A 205 5.67 -8.87 -26.89
C GLU A 205 5.55 -8.24 -25.50
N ARG A 206 6.69 -7.91 -24.88
CA ARG A 206 6.77 -7.28 -23.55
C ARG A 206 6.89 -5.76 -23.68
N PHE A 207 6.13 -5.06 -22.83
CA PHE A 207 6.20 -3.62 -22.65
C PHE A 207 6.36 -3.31 -21.16
N TRP A 208 7.18 -2.32 -20.82
CA TRP A 208 7.26 -1.81 -19.47
C TRP A 208 6.13 -0.79 -19.23
N VAL A 209 5.53 -0.83 -18.05
CA VAL A 209 4.36 -0.01 -17.72
C VAL A 209 4.49 0.65 -16.34
N LYS A 210 4.01 1.89 -16.22
CA LYS A 210 3.67 2.51 -14.93
C LYS A 210 2.18 2.82 -14.88
N PHE A 211 1.56 2.55 -13.72
CA PHE A 211 0.12 2.72 -13.50
C PHE A 211 -0.18 3.99 -12.70
N HIS A 212 -1.18 4.77 -13.14
CA HIS A 212 -1.56 6.06 -12.54
C HIS A 212 -3.08 6.15 -12.36
N PHE A 213 -3.52 6.55 -11.18
CA PHE A 213 -4.92 6.81 -10.82
C PHE A 213 -5.05 8.29 -10.46
N LYS A 214 -5.68 9.09 -11.33
CA LYS A 214 -5.80 10.54 -11.14
C LYS A 214 -7.18 10.86 -10.57
N THR A 215 -7.23 11.30 -9.31
CA THR A 215 -8.49 11.70 -8.65
C THR A 215 -9.28 12.70 -9.51
N ARG A 216 -10.59 12.47 -9.63
CA ARG A 216 -11.56 13.40 -10.23
C ARG A 216 -12.14 14.39 -9.23
N GLN A 217 -11.80 14.27 -7.94
CA GLN A 217 -12.28 15.15 -6.88
C GLN A 217 -11.39 16.40 -6.72
N GLY A 218 -10.30 16.47 -7.48
CA GLY A 218 -9.25 17.47 -7.32
C GLY A 218 -8.30 17.12 -6.16
N ILE A 219 -7.04 17.51 -6.29
CA ILE A 219 -6.07 17.39 -5.20
C ILE A 219 -6.38 18.42 -4.12
N LYS A 220 -6.44 17.99 -2.87
CA LYS A 220 -6.56 18.84 -1.69
C LYS A 220 -5.68 18.28 -0.59
N ASN A 221 -5.01 19.18 0.12
CA ASN A 221 -4.05 18.86 1.17
C ASN A 221 -4.35 19.69 2.43
N LEU A 222 -3.72 19.31 3.54
CA LEU A 222 -3.73 20.05 4.80
C LEU A 222 -2.32 20.58 5.09
N THR A 223 -2.24 21.79 5.61
CA THR A 223 -1.06 22.28 6.32
C THR A 223 -0.88 21.53 7.65
N ASN A 224 0.29 21.62 8.27
CA ASN A 224 0.53 21.03 9.60
C ASN A 224 -0.45 21.57 10.65
N GLU A 225 -0.80 22.87 10.60
CA GLU A 225 -1.74 23.50 11.53
C GLU A 225 -3.18 22.98 11.33
N GLU A 226 -3.64 22.88 10.09
CA GLU A 226 -4.97 22.32 9.78
C GLU A 226 -5.06 20.85 10.18
N ALA A 227 -4.02 20.07 9.89
CA ALA A 227 -3.92 18.67 10.29
C ALA A 227 -4.00 18.53 11.82
N ALA A 228 -3.28 19.35 12.59
CA ALA A 228 -3.35 19.33 14.05
C ALA A 228 -4.79 19.57 14.57
N LYS A 229 -5.52 20.52 13.97
CA LYS A 229 -6.94 20.78 14.31
C LYS A 229 -7.83 19.59 13.98
N VAL A 230 -7.63 18.98 12.81
CA VAL A 230 -8.37 17.77 12.39
C VAL A 230 -8.11 16.63 13.36
N ILE A 231 -6.85 16.36 13.72
CA ILE A 231 -6.47 15.27 14.64
C ILE A 231 -7.05 15.51 16.04
N ALA A 232 -6.99 16.75 16.54
CA ALA A 232 -7.58 17.10 17.84
C ALA A 232 -9.07 16.76 17.90
N ALA A 233 -9.80 16.97 16.79
CA ALA A 233 -11.22 16.65 16.68
C ALA A 233 -11.50 15.17 16.40
N ASP A 234 -10.81 14.56 15.43
CA ASP A 234 -11.13 13.25 14.89
C ASP A 234 -9.88 12.51 14.33
N ARG A 235 -9.45 11.47 15.03
CA ARG A 235 -8.34 10.60 14.60
C ARG A 235 -8.72 9.73 13.40
N GLU A 236 -10.02 9.59 13.13
CA GLU A 236 -10.62 8.73 12.09
C GLU A 236 -11.15 9.55 10.90
N SER A 237 -10.63 10.78 10.73
CA SER A 237 -11.16 11.77 9.79
C SER A 237 -11.26 11.27 8.34
N HIS A 238 -10.30 10.48 7.88
CA HIS A 238 -10.28 9.98 6.49
C HIS A 238 -11.18 8.75 6.33
N GLN A 239 -11.21 7.87 7.33
CA GLN A 239 -12.21 6.79 7.40
C GLN A 239 -13.63 7.36 7.33
N ARG A 240 -13.90 8.40 8.13
CA ARG A 240 -15.20 9.06 8.20
C ARG A 240 -15.55 9.75 6.87
N ASP A 241 -14.61 10.46 6.25
CA ASP A 241 -14.83 11.08 4.93
C ASP A 241 -15.20 10.03 3.86
N LEU A 242 -14.41 8.95 3.75
CA LEU A 242 -14.65 7.91 2.74
C LEU A 242 -15.99 7.22 2.97
N TYR A 243 -16.24 6.76 4.20
CA TYR A 243 -17.46 6.02 4.55
C TYR A 243 -18.71 6.87 4.28
N ASN A 244 -18.74 8.10 4.80
CA ASN A 244 -19.89 8.98 4.67
C ASN A 244 -20.12 9.44 3.22
N SER A 245 -19.06 9.60 2.43
CA SER A 245 -19.21 9.99 1.01
C SER A 245 -19.89 8.87 0.23
N ILE A 246 -19.46 7.62 0.42
CA ILE A 246 -20.07 6.46 -0.23
C ILE A 246 -21.50 6.24 0.27
N ASP A 247 -21.74 6.34 1.58
CA ASP A 247 -23.08 6.17 2.17
C ASP A 247 -24.10 7.18 1.62
N LYS A 248 -23.64 8.41 1.31
CA LYS A 248 -24.45 9.47 0.72
C LYS A 248 -24.55 9.41 -0.81
N GLY A 249 -23.90 8.46 -1.48
CA GLY A 249 -23.86 8.37 -2.94
C GLY A 249 -22.87 9.32 -3.64
N ASP A 250 -22.02 10.04 -2.90
CA ASP A 250 -20.91 10.84 -3.44
C ASP A 250 -19.70 9.95 -3.74
N PHE A 251 -19.86 9.09 -4.74
CA PHE A 251 -18.89 8.06 -5.09
C PHE A 251 -17.59 8.64 -5.65
N PRO A 252 -16.44 8.47 -4.98
CA PRO A 252 -15.17 8.95 -5.49
C PRO A 252 -14.70 8.15 -6.70
N LYS A 253 -14.02 8.85 -7.60
CA LYS A 253 -13.58 8.37 -8.93
C LYS A 253 -12.16 8.77 -9.26
N TRP A 254 -11.45 7.89 -9.95
CA TRP A 254 -10.10 8.13 -10.48
C TRP A 254 -10.03 7.77 -11.96
N ASP A 255 -9.38 8.62 -12.76
CA ASP A 255 -8.96 8.27 -14.11
C ASP A 255 -7.79 7.31 -14.04
N PHE A 256 -7.96 6.11 -14.58
CA PHE A 256 -6.88 5.14 -14.73
C PHE A 256 -6.13 5.42 -16.04
N LYS A 257 -4.81 5.60 -15.91
CA LYS A 257 -3.89 5.91 -17.00
C LYS A 257 -2.60 5.10 -16.87
N ILE A 258 -1.90 4.91 -17.98
CA ILE A 258 -0.61 4.22 -18.03
C ILE A 258 0.44 5.02 -18.78
N GLN A 259 1.71 4.81 -18.44
CA GLN A 259 2.84 5.11 -19.32
C GLN A 259 3.37 3.79 -19.88
N ILE A 260 3.85 3.80 -21.13
CA ILE A 260 4.43 2.61 -21.78
C ILE A 260 5.83 2.92 -22.28
N MET A 261 6.75 1.98 -22.06
CA MET A 261 8.11 1.98 -22.57
C MET A 261 8.41 0.61 -23.20
N THR A 262 9.02 0.56 -24.38
CA THR A 262 9.43 -0.71 -25.02
C THR A 262 10.69 -1.27 -24.34
N GLU A 263 11.00 -2.56 -24.55
CA GLU A 263 12.27 -3.14 -24.08
C GLU A 263 13.49 -2.40 -24.66
N GLU A 264 13.44 -2.03 -25.95
CA GLU A 264 14.49 -1.25 -26.59
C GLU A 264 14.66 0.15 -25.95
N GLN A 265 13.56 0.84 -25.64
CA GLN A 265 13.62 2.13 -24.96
C GLN A 265 14.21 2.02 -23.55
N ALA A 266 13.89 0.96 -22.82
CA ALA A 266 14.45 0.72 -21.49
C ALA A 266 15.96 0.47 -21.55
N ASN A 267 16.44 -0.32 -22.52
CA ASN A 267 17.87 -0.61 -22.69
C ASN A 267 18.69 0.63 -23.06
N ASN A 268 18.09 1.61 -23.74
CA ASN A 268 18.73 2.84 -24.17
C ASN A 268 18.39 4.05 -23.27
N CYS A 269 17.73 3.82 -22.14
CA CYS A 269 17.28 4.89 -21.25
C CYS A 269 18.47 5.54 -20.53
N LYS A 270 18.44 6.87 -20.37
CA LYS A 270 19.51 7.63 -19.69
C LYS A 270 19.45 7.52 -18.16
N PHE A 271 18.37 6.98 -17.63
CA PHE A 271 18.17 6.67 -16.23
C PHE A 271 17.75 5.21 -16.11
N ASN A 272 17.90 4.62 -14.93
CA ASN A 272 17.42 3.25 -14.71
C ASN A 272 15.87 3.26 -14.66
N PRO A 273 15.16 2.67 -15.64
CA PRO A 273 13.70 2.70 -15.69
C PRO A 273 13.03 1.83 -14.63
N PHE A 274 13.81 1.05 -13.88
CA PHE A 274 13.39 0.17 -12.80
C PHE A 274 13.81 0.69 -11.41
N ASP A 275 14.37 1.90 -11.33
CA ASP A 275 14.68 2.57 -10.07
C ASP A 275 13.41 3.21 -9.49
N LEU A 276 12.93 2.69 -8.35
CA LEU A 276 11.73 3.18 -7.67
C LEU A 276 11.82 4.63 -7.19
N THR A 277 13.01 5.22 -7.13
CA THR A 277 13.21 6.63 -6.73
C THR A 277 13.02 7.60 -7.91
N LYS A 278 12.85 7.06 -9.12
CA LYS A 278 12.74 7.80 -10.39
C LYS A 278 11.33 7.78 -10.97
N ILE A 279 10.98 8.84 -11.69
CA ILE A 279 9.78 8.88 -12.55
C ILE A 279 10.18 8.72 -14.01
N TRP A 280 9.21 8.36 -14.84
CA TRP A 280 9.36 8.47 -16.30
C TRP A 280 8.81 9.83 -16.72
N PRO A 281 9.63 10.74 -17.29
CA PRO A 281 9.15 12.06 -17.68
C PRO A 281 7.95 11.95 -18.62
N HIS A 282 6.84 12.63 -18.30
CA HIS A 282 5.63 12.58 -19.13
C HIS A 282 5.85 13.16 -20.55
N ALA A 283 6.87 13.99 -20.73
CA ALA A 283 7.25 14.51 -22.06
C ALA A 283 7.80 13.40 -22.97
N ASP A 284 8.52 12.44 -22.39
CA ASP A 284 9.12 11.33 -23.12
C ASP A 284 8.15 10.13 -23.22
N TYR A 285 7.40 9.89 -22.14
CA TYR A 285 6.45 8.79 -22.02
C TYR A 285 5.08 9.35 -21.59
N PRO A 286 4.23 9.82 -22.51
CA PRO A 286 2.97 10.47 -22.16
C PRO A 286 1.98 9.51 -21.51
N LEU A 287 1.08 10.07 -20.69
CA LEU A 287 -0.01 9.32 -20.07
C LEU A 287 -1.06 8.92 -21.13
N ILE A 288 -1.28 7.62 -21.25
CA ILE A 288 -2.32 7.01 -22.08
C ILE A 288 -3.56 6.78 -21.20
N PRO A 289 -4.73 7.36 -21.52
CA PRO A 289 -5.98 7.04 -20.83
C PRO A 289 -6.35 5.57 -21.01
N VAL A 290 -6.92 4.95 -19.97
CA VAL A 290 -7.33 3.53 -20.00
C VAL A 290 -8.78 3.34 -19.56
N GLY A 291 -9.15 3.92 -18.42
CA GLY A 291 -10.48 3.68 -17.85
C GLY A 291 -10.78 4.54 -16.63
N VAL A 292 -11.83 4.17 -15.90
CA VAL A 292 -12.33 4.91 -14.74
C VAL A 292 -12.60 3.96 -13.59
N MET A 293 -11.98 4.22 -12.44
CA MET A 293 -12.29 3.54 -11.19
C MET A 293 -13.33 4.34 -10.41
N THR A 294 -14.37 3.69 -9.89
CA THR A 294 -15.39 4.28 -9.02
C THR A 294 -15.57 3.43 -7.76
N LEU A 295 -15.55 4.04 -6.57
CA LEU A 295 -15.86 3.35 -5.31
C LEU A 295 -17.30 3.66 -4.90
N ASN A 296 -18.09 2.63 -4.66
CA ASN A 296 -19.55 2.77 -4.56
C ASN A 296 -20.21 1.91 -3.48
N LYS A 297 -19.44 1.14 -2.70
CA LYS A 297 -19.99 0.34 -1.61
C LYS A 297 -19.04 0.28 -0.41
N ASN A 298 -19.59 0.57 0.77
CA ASN A 298 -18.90 0.37 2.04
C ASN A 298 -18.87 -1.13 2.40
N PRO A 299 -17.85 -1.60 3.12
CA PRO A 299 -17.86 -2.93 3.73
C PRO A 299 -18.97 -3.06 4.77
N GLU A 300 -19.53 -4.26 4.93
CA GLU A 300 -20.55 -4.54 5.95
C GLU A 300 -19.91 -4.72 7.34
N ASN A 301 -18.73 -5.33 7.39
CA ASN A 301 -17.94 -5.53 8.59
C ASN A 301 -16.47 -5.16 8.36
N TYR A 302 -16.02 -4.09 9.01
CA TYR A 302 -14.64 -3.59 8.87
C TYR A 302 -13.59 -4.66 9.17
N PHE A 303 -13.78 -5.47 10.22
CA PHE A 303 -12.77 -6.46 10.61
C PHE A 303 -12.64 -7.58 9.57
N ASN A 304 -13.76 -8.13 9.10
CA ASN A 304 -13.78 -9.24 8.15
C ASN A 304 -13.33 -8.83 6.75
N GLU A 305 -13.63 -7.59 6.34
CA GLU A 305 -13.42 -7.15 4.96
C GLU A 305 -12.22 -6.20 4.82
N VAL A 306 -11.93 -5.34 5.81
CA VAL A 306 -10.82 -4.37 5.72
C VAL A 306 -9.59 -4.83 6.51
N GLU A 307 -9.77 -5.20 7.78
CA GLU A 307 -8.64 -5.60 8.60
C GLU A 307 -8.01 -6.90 8.08
N GLN A 308 -8.84 -7.86 7.68
CA GLN A 308 -8.41 -9.14 7.12
C GLN A 308 -8.07 -9.10 5.61
N ALA A 309 -8.23 -7.96 4.94
CA ALA A 309 -7.81 -7.84 3.54
C ALA A 309 -6.32 -8.11 3.34
N ALA A 310 -5.98 -8.83 2.28
CA ALA A 310 -4.63 -9.23 1.96
C ALA A 310 -4.36 -8.91 0.48
N PHE A 311 -3.43 -7.98 0.25
CA PHE A 311 -2.99 -7.57 -1.08
C PHE A 311 -1.56 -8.01 -1.26
N SER A 312 -1.21 -8.61 -2.39
CA SER A 312 0.18 -8.99 -2.66
C SER A 312 0.59 -8.58 -4.06
N PRO A 313 1.71 -7.86 -4.25
CA PRO A 313 2.26 -7.65 -5.58
C PRO A 313 2.47 -8.96 -6.36
N SER A 314 2.64 -10.10 -5.67
CA SER A 314 2.74 -11.42 -6.32
C SER A 314 1.48 -11.89 -7.05
N ASN A 315 0.33 -11.25 -6.80
CA ASN A 315 -0.94 -11.62 -7.42
C ASN A 315 -1.06 -10.87 -8.75
N ILE A 316 -0.49 -11.44 -9.79
CA ILE A 316 -0.65 -11.00 -11.19
C ILE A 316 -1.62 -11.91 -11.93
N VAL A 317 -2.07 -11.45 -13.09
CA VAL A 317 -2.93 -12.20 -14.02
C VAL A 317 -2.29 -12.22 -15.40
N PRO A 318 -2.60 -13.20 -16.27
CA PRO A 318 -1.99 -13.32 -17.59
C PRO A 318 -2.01 -12.01 -18.37
N GLY A 319 -0.85 -11.56 -18.86
CA GLY A 319 -0.71 -10.28 -19.58
C GLY A 319 -0.26 -9.10 -18.74
N ILE A 320 -0.17 -9.25 -17.41
CA ILE A 320 0.50 -8.32 -16.49
C ILE A 320 1.59 -9.11 -15.76
N SER A 321 2.82 -8.59 -15.71
CA SER A 321 3.94 -9.26 -15.03
C SER A 321 4.87 -8.23 -14.37
N TYR A 322 5.97 -8.70 -13.80
CA TYR A 322 6.93 -7.93 -13.03
C TYR A 322 7.96 -7.24 -13.91
N SER A 323 8.81 -6.44 -13.26
CA SER A 323 10.06 -5.90 -13.81
C SER A 323 11.22 -6.27 -12.87
N PRO A 324 12.48 -6.05 -13.27
CA PRO A 324 13.64 -6.29 -12.42
C PRO A 324 13.88 -5.19 -11.36
N ASP A 325 12.89 -4.33 -11.08
CA ASP A 325 12.93 -3.39 -9.95
C ASP A 325 13.20 -4.15 -8.63
N ARG A 326 14.33 -3.87 -7.99
CA ARG A 326 14.81 -4.59 -6.80
C ARG A 326 13.85 -4.49 -5.62
N MET A 327 13.15 -3.36 -5.48
CA MET A 327 12.12 -3.21 -4.46
C MET A 327 10.90 -4.06 -4.79
N LEU A 328 10.44 -4.05 -6.05
CA LEU A 328 9.30 -4.87 -6.47
C LEU A 328 9.60 -6.37 -6.22
N GLN A 329 10.78 -6.83 -6.59
CA GLN A 329 11.22 -8.22 -6.40
C GLN A 329 11.14 -8.67 -4.94
N ALA A 330 11.59 -7.85 -3.99
CA ALA A 330 11.46 -8.16 -2.56
C ALA A 330 10.00 -8.22 -2.08
N ARG A 331 9.13 -7.36 -2.64
CA ARG A 331 7.71 -7.31 -2.26
C ARG A 331 6.90 -8.51 -2.75
N ILE A 332 7.32 -9.18 -3.84
CA ILE A 332 6.67 -10.40 -4.33
C ILE A 332 6.64 -11.48 -3.24
N PHE A 333 7.73 -11.62 -2.46
CA PHE A 333 7.77 -12.57 -1.35
C PHE A 333 7.21 -12.01 -0.03
N SER A 334 7.57 -10.76 0.31
CA SER A 334 7.33 -10.21 1.65
C SER A 334 5.85 -10.14 2.03
N TYR A 335 4.95 -9.87 1.07
CA TYR A 335 3.53 -9.67 1.35
C TYR A 335 2.79 -10.98 1.71
N PRO A 336 2.86 -12.06 0.89
CA PRO A 336 2.24 -13.33 1.25
C PRO A 336 2.82 -13.91 2.54
N ASP A 337 4.12 -13.74 2.79
CA ASP A 337 4.76 -14.19 4.02
C ASP A 337 4.17 -13.50 5.27
N ALA A 338 4.13 -12.17 5.26
CA ALA A 338 3.51 -11.40 6.35
C ALA A 338 2.02 -11.74 6.56
N GLN A 339 1.29 -12.07 5.48
CA GLN A 339 -0.12 -12.45 5.55
C GLN A 339 -0.34 -13.81 6.21
N ARG A 340 0.50 -14.80 5.88
CA ARG A 340 0.44 -16.13 6.51
C ARG A 340 0.61 -16.05 8.03
N TYR A 341 1.53 -15.19 8.51
CA TYR A 341 1.69 -14.91 9.93
C TYR A 341 0.46 -14.20 10.52
N ARG A 342 0.00 -13.12 9.87
CA ARG A 342 -1.00 -12.21 10.44
C ARG A 342 -2.41 -12.80 10.52
N ILE A 343 -2.84 -13.51 9.48
CA ILE A 343 -4.23 -13.97 9.30
C ILE A 343 -4.33 -15.45 8.89
N GLY A 344 -3.24 -16.21 9.07
CA GLY A 344 -3.21 -17.65 8.87
C GLY A 344 -2.89 -18.08 7.45
N VAL A 345 -2.53 -19.36 7.29
CA VAL A 345 -2.06 -19.93 6.01
C VAL A 345 -3.15 -19.97 4.94
N HIS A 346 -4.42 -20.07 5.35
CA HIS A 346 -5.59 -20.10 4.46
C HIS A 346 -6.29 -18.74 4.31
N TYR A 347 -5.58 -17.64 4.54
CA TYR A 347 -6.16 -16.29 4.45
C TYR A 347 -6.86 -15.97 3.12
N GLN A 348 -6.49 -16.66 2.03
CA GLN A 348 -7.14 -16.54 0.72
C GLN A 348 -8.55 -17.14 0.68
N GLN A 349 -8.95 -17.94 1.68
CA GLN A 349 -10.31 -18.45 1.83
C GLN A 349 -11.25 -17.43 2.49
N LEU A 350 -10.72 -16.35 3.08
CA LEU A 350 -11.52 -15.25 3.64
C LEU A 350 -12.21 -14.49 2.50
N ASP A 351 -13.49 -14.13 2.69
CA ASP A 351 -14.35 -13.65 1.59
C ASP A 351 -13.78 -12.49 0.78
N VAL A 352 -13.17 -11.50 1.42
CA VAL A 352 -12.55 -10.36 0.72
C VAL A 352 -11.30 -10.74 -0.09
N ASN A 353 -10.61 -11.83 0.29
CA ASN A 353 -9.38 -12.28 -0.37
C ASN A 353 -9.64 -13.35 -1.42
N LYS A 354 -10.80 -14.02 -1.33
CA LYS A 354 -11.18 -15.13 -2.18
C LYS A 354 -11.33 -14.69 -3.64
N PRO A 355 -10.73 -15.41 -4.60
CA PRO A 355 -10.97 -15.14 -6.02
C PRO A 355 -12.39 -15.57 -6.41
N ILE A 356 -12.91 -14.96 -7.48
CA ILE A 356 -14.23 -15.28 -8.03
C ILE A 356 -14.21 -16.45 -9.02
N VAL A 357 -13.03 -17.02 -9.28
CA VAL A 357 -12.82 -18.19 -10.13
C VAL A 357 -12.66 -19.45 -9.28
N ASP A 358 -12.90 -20.61 -9.88
CA ASP A 358 -12.61 -21.89 -9.24
C ASP A 358 -11.10 -22.01 -8.95
N VAL A 359 -10.77 -22.37 -7.72
CA VAL A 359 -9.39 -22.57 -7.27
C VAL A 359 -9.13 -24.06 -7.15
N ASN A 360 -8.35 -24.58 -8.10
CA ASN A 360 -8.01 -25.99 -8.20
C ASN A 360 -6.50 -26.15 -7.90
N ASN A 361 -6.15 -26.46 -6.65
CA ASN A 361 -4.77 -26.62 -6.19
C ASN A 361 -4.64 -27.81 -5.22
N TYR A 362 -3.39 -28.14 -4.87
CA TYR A 362 -3.05 -29.27 -3.99
C TYR A 362 -2.79 -28.85 -2.53
N TYR A 363 -3.21 -27.66 -2.10
CA TYR A 363 -2.92 -27.16 -0.76
C TYR A 363 -3.89 -27.76 0.28
N VAL A 364 -3.34 -28.44 1.29
CA VAL A 364 -4.09 -29.19 2.31
C VAL A 364 -3.62 -28.90 3.75
N GLY A 365 -4.37 -29.35 4.75
CA GLY A 365 -4.04 -29.13 6.17
C GLY A 365 -4.19 -27.68 6.59
N GLY A 366 -3.34 -27.19 7.50
CA GLY A 366 -3.30 -25.77 7.91
C GLY A 366 -4.39 -25.34 8.91
N SER A 367 -4.11 -24.31 9.69
CA SER A 367 -5.08 -23.75 10.66
C SER A 367 -6.29 -23.15 9.95
N MET A 368 -7.48 -23.37 10.54
CA MET A 368 -8.76 -22.81 10.07
C MET A 368 -9.06 -23.08 8.58
N ASN A 369 -8.59 -24.20 8.04
CA ASN A 369 -8.99 -24.66 6.71
C ASN A 369 -10.49 -24.97 6.71
N ASN A 370 -11.28 -24.18 5.97
CA ASN A 370 -12.74 -24.35 5.91
C ASN A 370 -13.18 -25.37 4.86
N GLY A 371 -12.24 -26.05 4.19
CA GLY A 371 -12.52 -27.06 3.17
C GLY A 371 -13.02 -26.49 1.84
N SER A 372 -12.86 -25.18 1.57
CA SER A 372 -13.39 -24.58 0.33
C SER A 372 -12.63 -24.99 -0.93
N TYR A 373 -11.38 -25.45 -0.82
CA TYR A 373 -10.62 -25.95 -1.97
C TYR A 373 -11.04 -27.39 -2.25
N LYS A 374 -11.60 -27.63 -3.44
CA LYS A 374 -11.99 -28.97 -3.87
C LYS A 374 -10.75 -29.86 -3.91
N GLN A 375 -10.84 -31.03 -3.30
CA GLN A 375 -9.82 -32.07 -3.39
C GLN A 375 -10.43 -33.24 -4.15
N GLU A 376 -9.83 -33.59 -5.28
CA GLU A 376 -10.24 -34.74 -6.07
C GLU A 376 -9.85 -36.02 -5.32
N PRO A 377 -10.79 -36.94 -5.04
CA PRO A 377 -10.48 -38.22 -4.43
C PRO A 377 -9.39 -38.94 -5.23
N HIS A 378 -8.32 -39.36 -4.56
CA HIS A 378 -7.13 -40.01 -5.15
C HIS A 378 -6.16 -39.10 -5.94
N ALA A 379 -6.44 -37.81 -6.12
CA ALA A 379 -5.57 -36.87 -6.85
C ALA A 379 -5.12 -35.68 -5.98
N TYR A 380 -4.35 -35.95 -4.92
CA TYR A 380 -3.80 -34.95 -3.98
C TYR A 380 -2.32 -34.61 -4.25
N TYR A 381 -1.80 -34.94 -5.43
CA TYR A 381 -0.42 -34.68 -5.88
C TYR A 381 -0.38 -34.53 -7.41
N GLU A 382 0.70 -33.97 -7.96
CA GLU A 382 0.95 -33.85 -9.41
C GLU A 382 2.40 -34.28 -9.73
N PRO A 383 2.65 -34.99 -10.85
CA PRO A 383 1.66 -35.54 -11.77
C PRO A 383 0.92 -36.75 -11.17
N ASN A 384 -0.33 -36.97 -11.59
CA ASN A 384 -1.15 -38.11 -11.15
C ASN A 384 -1.94 -38.73 -12.33
N SER A 385 -2.44 -39.96 -12.15
CA SER A 385 -3.23 -40.70 -13.15
C SER A 385 -4.75 -40.60 -12.95
N PHE A 386 -5.21 -39.71 -12.08
CA PHE A 386 -6.58 -39.65 -11.59
C PHE A 386 -7.35 -38.41 -12.06
N GLY A 387 -6.78 -37.64 -13.00
CA GLY A 387 -7.43 -36.48 -13.60
C GLY A 387 -7.48 -35.24 -12.70
N GLY A 388 -6.57 -35.14 -11.72
CA GLY A 388 -6.45 -33.95 -10.88
C GLY A 388 -5.98 -32.69 -11.64
N PRO A 389 -5.91 -31.53 -10.96
CA PRO A 389 -5.49 -30.26 -11.56
C PRO A 389 -4.11 -30.36 -12.25
N ALA A 390 -3.98 -29.84 -13.48
CA ALA A 390 -2.75 -29.89 -14.27
C ALA A 390 -2.32 -28.51 -14.75
N GLU A 391 -1.02 -28.35 -15.03
CA GLU A 391 -0.47 -27.13 -15.61
C GLU A 391 -0.96 -26.86 -17.05
N SER A 392 -0.93 -25.60 -17.48
CA SER A 392 -1.24 -25.21 -18.86
C SER A 392 -0.18 -24.28 -19.44
N LYS A 393 0.46 -24.72 -20.51
CA LYS A 393 1.53 -23.97 -21.21
C LYS A 393 1.05 -22.69 -21.89
N THR A 394 -0.26 -22.53 -22.09
CA THR A 394 -0.86 -21.31 -22.67
C THR A 394 -0.62 -20.07 -21.82
N TYR A 395 -0.36 -20.25 -20.52
CA TYR A 395 -0.09 -19.17 -19.57
C TYR A 395 1.40 -18.88 -19.37
N LEU A 396 2.31 -19.55 -20.10
CA LEU A 396 3.73 -19.22 -20.04
C LEU A 396 3.97 -17.77 -20.48
N GLU A 397 4.80 -17.07 -19.73
CA GLU A 397 5.33 -15.76 -20.10
C GLU A 397 6.49 -15.91 -21.10
N PRO A 398 6.72 -14.91 -21.97
CA PRO A 398 7.91 -14.89 -22.79
C PRO A 398 9.15 -14.82 -21.91
N ASN A 399 10.27 -15.37 -22.40
CA ASN A 399 11.54 -15.29 -21.69
C ASN A 399 11.91 -13.83 -21.37
N LEU A 400 12.52 -13.61 -20.21
CA LEU A 400 13.16 -12.35 -19.85
C LEU A 400 14.67 -12.56 -19.96
N ALA A 401 15.33 -11.78 -20.82
CA ALA A 401 16.78 -11.81 -20.89
C ALA A 401 17.38 -11.33 -19.56
N ILE A 402 18.28 -12.12 -18.98
CA ILE A 402 19.01 -11.79 -17.75
C ILE A 402 20.49 -11.55 -18.08
N GLY A 403 21.17 -10.79 -17.23
CA GLY A 403 22.63 -10.58 -17.34
C GLY A 403 23.44 -11.87 -17.15
N SER A 404 24.72 -11.83 -17.52
CA SER A 404 25.62 -13.00 -17.48
C SER A 404 26.27 -13.28 -16.12
N GLU A 405 26.16 -12.36 -15.16
CA GLU A 405 26.81 -12.44 -13.85
C GLU A 405 25.81 -12.26 -12.71
N VAL A 406 26.05 -12.95 -11.59
CA VAL A 406 25.25 -12.87 -10.36
C VAL A 406 26.15 -12.37 -9.23
N ALA A 407 25.86 -11.17 -8.73
CA ALA A 407 26.60 -10.54 -7.64
C ALA A 407 25.71 -9.59 -6.84
N ARG A 408 26.23 -9.08 -5.72
CA ARG A 408 25.65 -7.91 -5.04
C ARG A 408 26.07 -6.63 -5.76
N PHE A 409 25.49 -6.39 -6.94
CA PHE A 409 25.77 -5.19 -7.72
C PHE A 409 25.40 -3.93 -6.95
N ASN A 410 26.38 -3.10 -6.67
CA ASN A 410 26.20 -1.86 -5.94
C ASN A 410 25.36 -0.88 -6.79
N HIS A 411 24.15 -0.57 -6.35
CA HIS A 411 23.23 0.32 -7.05
C HIS A 411 23.69 1.79 -7.06
N ARG A 412 24.79 2.12 -6.38
CA ARG A 412 25.41 3.45 -6.38
C ARG A 412 26.43 3.63 -7.51
N ASP A 413 26.86 2.55 -8.16
CA ASP A 413 27.92 2.59 -9.20
C ASP A 413 27.37 2.75 -10.63
N ASP A 414 26.12 2.34 -10.88
CA ASP A 414 25.51 2.28 -12.23
C ASP A 414 25.13 3.69 -12.76
N ILE A 415 24.20 4.37 -12.08
CA ILE A 415 23.80 5.75 -12.39
C ILE A 415 23.51 6.48 -11.05
N ALA A 416 24.51 7.21 -10.55
CA ALA A 416 24.45 7.94 -9.27
C ALA A 416 23.75 9.31 -9.39
N ASP A 417 22.59 9.36 -10.02
CA ASP A 417 21.77 10.58 -10.08
C ASP A 417 20.73 10.59 -8.96
N TYR A 418 20.98 11.36 -7.90
CA TYR A 418 20.07 11.46 -6.75
C TYR A 418 19.25 12.76 -6.74
N TYR A 419 19.59 13.73 -7.59
CA TYR A 419 19.15 15.12 -7.41
C TYR A 419 18.26 15.64 -8.54
N THR A 420 18.32 15.04 -9.74
CA THR A 420 17.64 15.59 -10.93
C THR A 420 16.12 15.62 -10.79
N ASP A 421 15.49 14.53 -10.34
CA ASP A 421 14.04 14.48 -10.17
C ASP A 421 13.55 15.38 -9.03
N ALA A 422 14.27 15.39 -7.91
CA ALA A 422 13.97 16.28 -6.78
C ALA A 422 14.08 17.76 -7.20
N ARG A 423 15.08 18.11 -8.01
CA ARG A 423 15.27 19.45 -8.57
C ARG A 423 14.14 19.80 -9.52
N SER A 424 13.76 18.88 -10.39
CA SER A 424 12.65 19.06 -11.34
C SER A 424 11.33 19.30 -10.61
N LEU A 425 11.05 18.52 -9.56
CA LEU A 425 9.89 18.73 -8.70
C LEU A 425 9.94 20.09 -7.99
N TYR A 426 11.06 20.40 -7.35
CA TYR A 426 11.23 21.68 -6.65
C TYR A 426 11.02 22.88 -7.58
N ASN A 427 11.50 22.81 -8.82
CA ASN A 427 11.38 23.90 -9.79
C ASN A 427 9.95 24.18 -10.24
N ILE A 428 9.06 23.18 -10.21
CA ILE A 428 7.65 23.36 -10.58
C ILE A 428 6.77 23.80 -9.40
N LEU A 429 7.27 23.77 -8.17
CA LEU A 429 6.51 24.22 -7.00
C LEU A 429 6.31 25.75 -7.06
N PRO A 430 5.08 26.25 -6.87
CA PRO A 430 4.80 27.66 -6.64
C PRO A 430 5.57 28.22 -5.44
N THR A 431 5.83 29.53 -5.42
CA THR A 431 6.61 30.18 -4.36
C THR A 431 6.01 29.99 -2.96
N ASP A 432 4.67 30.04 -2.84
CA ASP A 432 4.00 29.82 -1.56
C ASP A 432 4.11 28.36 -1.09
N GLU A 433 4.04 27.39 -2.00
CA GLU A 433 4.28 25.98 -1.69
C GLU A 433 5.75 25.71 -1.31
N LYS A 434 6.71 26.38 -1.95
CA LYS A 434 8.13 26.33 -1.53
C LYS A 434 8.33 26.81 -0.10
N ASN A 435 7.67 27.90 0.30
CA ASN A 435 7.75 28.41 1.67
C ASN A 435 7.18 27.40 2.69
N ARG A 436 6.06 26.74 2.35
CA ARG A 436 5.50 25.65 3.18
C ARG A 436 6.43 24.44 3.22
N LEU A 437 7.03 24.04 2.09
CA LEU A 437 8.04 22.98 2.04
C LEU A 437 9.20 23.25 3.01
N TYR A 438 9.77 24.47 3.00
CA TYR A 438 10.87 24.81 3.91
C TYR A 438 10.44 24.74 5.39
N SER A 439 9.24 25.25 5.69
CA SER A 439 8.69 25.26 7.04
C SER A 439 8.42 23.84 7.54
N ASN A 440 7.80 23.00 6.71
CA ASN A 440 7.56 21.59 7.01
C ASN A 440 8.87 20.83 7.29
N ILE A 441 9.92 21.07 6.49
CA ILE A 441 11.24 20.47 6.71
C ILE A 441 11.83 20.94 8.04
N ALA A 442 11.84 22.25 8.29
CA ALA A 442 12.41 22.83 9.50
C ALA A 442 11.70 22.32 10.77
N GLU A 443 10.37 22.28 10.77
CA GLU A 443 9.57 21.74 11.86
C GLU A 443 9.85 20.24 12.09
N SER A 444 9.99 19.47 11.01
CA SER A 444 10.33 18.04 11.12
C SER A 444 11.77 17.77 11.59
N MET A 445 12.62 18.80 11.65
CA MET A 445 13.99 18.72 12.18
C MET A 445 14.09 19.11 13.65
N ASP A 446 12.97 19.33 14.34
CA ASP A 446 12.98 19.53 15.79
C ASP A 446 13.61 18.31 16.49
N GLY A 447 14.58 18.58 17.36
CA GLY A 447 15.37 17.56 18.07
C GLY A 447 16.38 16.79 17.21
N VAL A 448 16.65 17.18 15.96
CA VAL A 448 17.66 16.55 15.10
C VAL A 448 19.04 17.15 15.36
N GLU A 449 20.07 16.30 15.43
CA GLU A 449 21.45 16.71 15.66
C GLU A 449 21.99 17.62 14.53
N ASP A 450 22.76 18.66 14.90
CA ASP A 450 23.22 19.68 13.96
C ASP A 450 24.07 19.10 12.79
N PHE A 451 24.81 18.01 13.01
CA PHE A 451 25.59 17.36 11.93
C PHE A 451 24.72 16.66 10.88
N ILE A 452 23.52 16.19 11.27
CA ILE A 452 22.53 15.61 10.36
C ILE A 452 21.85 16.74 9.59
N ILE A 453 21.47 17.82 10.28
CA ILE A 453 20.90 19.02 9.65
C ILE A 453 21.87 19.57 8.60
N LYS A 454 23.16 19.67 8.93
CA LYS A 454 24.19 20.09 7.98
C LYS A 454 24.23 19.17 6.75
N ARG A 455 24.24 17.85 6.95
CA ARG A 455 24.22 16.88 5.83
C ARG A 455 22.98 17.06 4.94
N ALA A 456 21.81 17.31 5.53
CA ALA A 456 20.60 17.60 4.77
C ALA A 456 20.72 18.87 3.93
N LEU A 457 21.23 19.96 4.50
CA LEU A 457 21.46 21.22 3.78
C LEU A 457 22.45 21.04 2.61
N ASP A 458 23.54 20.30 2.81
CA ASP A 458 24.52 19.97 1.75
C ASP A 458 23.85 19.20 0.59
N HIS A 459 22.87 18.33 0.89
CA HIS A 459 22.08 17.65 -0.13
C HIS A 459 21.09 18.59 -0.82
N PHE A 460 20.40 19.45 -0.08
CA PHE A 460 19.47 20.42 -0.66
C PHE A 460 20.18 21.41 -1.58
N GLU A 461 21.44 21.78 -1.30
CA GLU A 461 22.23 22.65 -2.17
C GLU A 461 22.50 21.99 -3.54
N LYS A 462 22.77 20.68 -3.53
CA LYS A 462 22.90 19.86 -4.75
C LYS A 462 21.59 19.69 -5.51
N ILE A 463 20.44 19.91 -4.86
CA ILE A 463 19.13 19.97 -5.52
C ILE A 463 18.88 21.37 -6.06
N ASP A 464 19.06 22.42 -5.26
CA ASP A 464 19.01 23.81 -5.66
C ASP A 464 19.51 24.73 -4.52
N MET A 465 20.31 25.74 -4.84
CA MET A 465 20.82 26.70 -3.84
C MET A 465 19.69 27.43 -3.09
N THR A 466 18.61 27.77 -3.79
CA THR A 466 17.43 28.43 -3.18
C THR A 466 16.66 27.48 -2.25
N TYR A 467 16.73 26.16 -2.49
CA TYR A 467 16.14 25.17 -1.61
C TYR A 467 16.90 25.11 -0.27
N ALA A 468 18.23 24.95 -0.32
CA ALA A 468 19.06 24.93 0.89
C ALA A 468 18.92 26.21 1.72
N THR A 469 19.03 27.37 1.07
CA THR A 469 18.91 28.67 1.75
C THR A 469 17.51 28.90 2.34
N GLY A 470 16.45 28.48 1.65
CA GLY A 470 15.08 28.54 2.16
C GLY A 470 14.88 27.69 3.42
N VAL A 471 15.35 26.44 3.41
CA VAL A 471 15.30 25.55 4.59
C VAL A 471 16.13 26.12 5.74
N LYS A 472 17.35 26.61 5.46
CA LYS A 472 18.21 27.23 6.48
C LYS A 472 17.53 28.41 7.17
N ALA A 473 16.92 29.30 6.39
CA ALA A 473 16.19 30.44 6.94
C ALA A 473 14.97 30.01 7.79
N ALA A 474 14.28 28.93 7.41
CA ALA A 474 13.18 28.37 8.20
C ALA A 474 13.66 27.75 9.53
N LEU A 475 14.78 27.04 9.53
CA LEU A 475 15.42 26.49 10.74
C LEU A 475 15.83 27.59 11.73
N GLU A 476 16.43 28.67 11.25
CA GLU A 476 16.82 29.83 12.08
C GLU A 476 15.60 30.49 12.75
N LYS A 477 14.47 30.59 12.04
CA LYS A 477 13.21 31.10 12.61
C LYS A 477 12.66 30.18 13.71
N CYS A 478 12.71 28.86 13.51
CA CYS A 478 12.22 27.89 14.52
C CYS A 478 13.04 27.94 15.81
N LYS A 479 14.38 28.01 15.72
CA LYS A 479 15.27 28.12 16.90
C LYS A 479 14.98 29.38 17.74
N CYS A 480 14.63 30.50 17.09
CA CYS A 480 14.23 31.74 17.77
C CYS A 480 12.85 31.67 18.46
N CYS A 481 11.95 30.78 18.04
CA CYS A 481 10.64 30.61 18.66
C CYS A 481 10.68 29.69 19.89
N CYS A 482 11.54 28.65 19.91
CA CYS A 482 11.67 27.73 21.04
C CYS A 482 12.51 28.28 22.22
N SER A 483 13.17 29.43 22.04
CA SER A 483 13.99 30.10 23.06
C SER A 483 13.24 31.21 23.83
N LYS A 484 11.92 31.34 23.61
CA LYS A 484 10.98 32.15 24.39
C LYS A 484 9.93 31.25 25.02
#